data_AF-A0AA36DMK5-F1
#
_entry.id   AF-A0AA36DMK5-F1
#
_cell.length_a   1.000
_cell.length_b   1.000
_cell.length_c   1.000
_cell.angle_alpha   90.00
_cell.angle_beta   90.00
_cell.angle_gamma   90.00
#
_symmetry.space_group_name_H-M   'P 1'
#
loop_
_entity.id
_entity.type
_entity.pdbx_description
1 polymer ?
#
loop_
_entity_poly.entity_id
_entity_poly.type
_entity_poly.pdbx_seq_one_letter_code
_entity_poly.pdbx_strand_id
1 'polypeptide(L)'
;MCLLFLQLLLISYCSATININEPLAVTITPKIWNLLETKAHIINAAVSSITFPELEGKEHLVKYRVWDGRVEQFSVPANGVSFQDVNNGVYLSVKGVQFQARIHGRVEIGKKVFGKWVRIARMSGDITAKSEHANLDVNLAWDDFKFIPTVTMDSNVRVDFTHHLRRLNFLRSKVEKAVNSKVDSEVPNKLIHAIEDKANPRLQKLKQKLIDMGINNHELDWRIMNGTLRITLKPKGTGEITSISPIDKMICIDASILDALEILNRSKRGLRSKLKGLTDKILGRHHQSESDSDPNPPAPPAPPSPPIKNLDFTCVEPTFTCGFLSCTYCTDVDVNPSSSTSTNDTFQNCYPQF
;
A
#
# COMPACT_ATOMS: atom_id res chain seq x y z
N MET A 1 -15.49 24.15 54.45
CA MET A 1 -14.21 24.22 53.69
C MET A 1 -13.85 22.94 52.93
N CYS A 2 -14.22 21.72 53.38
CA CYS A 2 -13.91 20.49 52.62
C CYS A 2 -14.67 20.31 51.29
N LEU A 3 -15.85 20.89 51.12
CA LEU A 3 -16.65 20.76 49.89
C LEU A 3 -16.17 21.64 48.71
N LEU A 4 -15.37 22.68 48.99
CA LEU A 4 -14.79 23.55 47.96
C LEU A 4 -13.53 22.95 47.30
N PHE A 5 -12.80 22.07 48.02
CA PHE A 5 -11.66 21.35 47.45
C PHE A 5 -12.06 20.19 46.54
N LEU A 6 -13.23 19.57 46.77
CA LEU A 6 -13.73 18.48 45.94
C LEU A 6 -14.24 18.97 44.57
N GLN A 7 -14.71 20.22 44.48
CA GLN A 7 -15.12 20.83 43.22
C GLN A 7 -13.93 21.29 42.36
N LEU A 8 -12.78 21.60 42.97
CA LEU A 8 -11.54 21.90 42.24
C LEU A 8 -10.88 20.64 41.64
N LEU A 9 -11.18 19.45 42.18
CA LEU A 9 -10.70 18.16 41.64
C LEU A 9 -11.58 17.61 40.49
N LEU A 10 -12.79 18.14 40.29
CA LEU A 10 -13.73 17.70 39.25
C LEU A 10 -13.76 18.61 38.01
N ILE A 11 -13.01 19.72 38.02
CA ILE A 11 -12.77 20.57 36.85
C ILE A 11 -11.30 20.41 36.41
N SER A 12 -10.79 19.18 36.42
CA SER A 12 -9.73 18.82 35.47
C SER A 12 -10.44 18.33 34.21
N TYR A 13 -11.13 19.25 33.52
CA TYR A 13 -11.24 19.10 32.08
C TYR A 13 -9.81 18.95 31.61
N CYS A 14 -9.51 17.78 31.03
CA CYS A 14 -8.24 17.52 30.38
C CYS A 14 -8.15 18.45 29.16
N SER A 15 -7.91 19.74 29.39
CA SER A 15 -7.33 20.63 28.40
C SER A 15 -5.85 20.35 28.43
N ALA A 16 -5.46 19.21 27.86
CA ALA A 16 -4.09 18.97 27.46
C ALA A 16 -3.76 20.05 26.43
N THR A 17 -3.10 21.10 26.89
CA THR A 17 -2.47 22.07 26.00
C THR A 17 -1.29 21.33 25.39
N ILE A 18 -1.24 21.25 24.06
CA ILE A 18 -0.18 20.53 23.35
C ILE A 18 1.16 21.10 23.81
N ASN A 19 1.92 20.30 24.56
CA ASN A 19 3.32 20.59 24.79
C ASN A 19 4.08 20.09 23.56
N ILE A 20 4.39 20.99 22.62
CA ILE A 20 5.11 20.69 21.36
C ILE A 20 6.51 20.09 21.62
N ASN A 21 6.96 20.10 22.87
CA ASN A 21 8.21 19.49 23.33
C ASN A 21 8.07 18.01 23.69
N GLU A 22 6.84 17.47 23.79
CA GLU A 22 6.63 16.04 24.03
C GLU A 22 6.74 15.24 22.73
N PRO A 23 7.42 14.08 22.77
CA PRO A 23 7.55 13.23 21.60
C PRO A 23 6.22 12.58 21.25
N LEU A 24 5.89 12.63 19.97
CA LEU A 24 4.67 12.07 19.41
C LEU A 24 4.99 10.71 18.78
N ALA A 25 4.39 9.61 19.25
CA ALA A 25 4.65 8.30 18.66
C ALA A 25 3.42 7.61 18.05
N VAL A 26 3.66 6.93 16.92
CA VAL A 26 2.75 5.96 16.30
C VAL A 26 3.40 4.59 16.35
N THR A 27 2.65 3.59 16.79
CA THR A 27 3.11 2.21 16.91
C THR A 27 2.27 1.30 16.03
N ILE A 28 2.91 0.43 15.25
CA ILE A 28 2.30 -0.58 14.38
C ILE A 28 2.83 -1.96 14.80
N THR A 29 1.92 -2.86 15.18
CA THR A 29 2.26 -4.18 15.70
C THR A 29 2.17 -5.27 14.62
N PRO A 30 2.83 -6.43 14.79
CA PRO A 30 2.71 -7.57 13.87
C PRO A 30 1.27 -8.05 13.63
N LYS A 31 0.33 -7.72 14.53
CA LYS A 31 -1.08 -8.07 14.39
C LYS A 31 -1.68 -7.55 13.08
N ILE A 32 -1.15 -6.44 12.53
CA ILE A 32 -1.63 -5.89 11.25
C ILE A 32 -1.47 -6.87 10.08
N TRP A 33 -0.52 -7.80 10.15
CA TRP A 33 -0.30 -8.81 9.12
C TRP A 33 -1.41 -9.86 9.06
N ASN A 34 -2.23 -10.00 10.11
CA ASN A 34 -3.43 -10.85 10.08
C ASN A 34 -4.43 -10.42 9.01
N LEU A 35 -4.36 -9.18 8.53
CA LEU A 35 -5.17 -8.71 7.40
C LEU A 35 -4.84 -9.46 6.10
N LEU A 36 -3.62 -9.96 5.93
CA LEU A 36 -3.23 -10.72 4.75
C LEU A 36 -3.99 -12.04 4.62
N GLU A 37 -4.33 -12.64 5.76
CA GLU A 37 -5.08 -13.89 5.83
C GLU A 37 -6.59 -13.64 5.92
N THR A 38 -7.03 -12.77 6.84
CA THR A 38 -8.46 -12.49 7.05
C THR A 38 -9.11 -11.78 5.86
N LYS A 39 -8.34 -11.01 5.08
CA LYS A 39 -8.80 -10.32 3.85
C LYS A 39 -8.21 -10.90 2.58
N ALA A 40 -7.74 -12.15 2.62
CA ALA A 40 -7.19 -12.85 1.46
C ALA A 40 -8.14 -12.86 0.25
N HIS A 41 -9.46 -12.91 0.47
CA HIS A 41 -10.44 -12.89 -0.62
C HIS A 41 -10.44 -11.56 -1.40
N ILE A 42 -10.24 -10.42 -0.72
CA ILE A 42 -10.14 -9.09 -1.35
C ILE A 42 -8.85 -9.00 -2.15
N ILE A 43 -7.74 -9.44 -1.55
CA ILE A 43 -6.43 -9.43 -2.19
C ILE A 43 -6.44 -10.33 -3.43
N ASN A 44 -6.98 -11.54 -3.32
CA ASN A 44 -7.13 -12.46 -4.46
C ASN A 44 -8.03 -11.88 -5.54
N ALA A 45 -9.14 -11.23 -5.20
CA ALA A 45 -10.00 -10.58 -6.18
C ALA A 45 -9.28 -9.44 -6.93
N ALA A 46 -8.48 -8.64 -6.23
CA ALA A 46 -7.69 -7.58 -6.85
C ALA A 46 -6.59 -8.15 -7.75
N VAL A 47 -5.84 -9.15 -7.29
CA VAL A 47 -4.72 -9.73 -8.05
C VAL A 47 -5.22 -10.55 -9.25
N SER A 48 -6.32 -11.28 -9.12
CA SER A 48 -6.91 -12.06 -10.22
C SER A 48 -7.52 -11.20 -11.34
N SER A 49 -7.81 -9.93 -11.06
CA SER A 49 -8.24 -8.96 -12.08
C SER A 49 -7.11 -8.52 -13.03
N ILE A 50 -5.85 -8.81 -12.66
CA ILE A 50 -4.67 -8.50 -13.48
C ILE A 50 -4.62 -9.47 -14.67
N THR A 51 -4.72 -8.92 -15.87
CA THR A 51 -4.55 -9.65 -17.12
C THR A 51 -3.16 -9.43 -17.68
N PHE A 52 -2.54 -10.50 -18.19
CA PHE A 52 -1.28 -10.39 -18.90
C PHE A 52 -1.55 -10.16 -20.40
N PRO A 53 -0.83 -9.22 -21.04
CA PRO A 53 -1.01 -8.96 -22.46
C PRO A 53 -0.67 -10.20 -23.28
N GLU A 54 -1.36 -10.36 -24.41
CA GLU A 54 -1.03 -11.39 -25.38
C GLU A 54 0.37 -11.14 -25.96
N LEU A 55 1.18 -12.19 -26.02
CA LEU A 55 2.53 -12.15 -26.59
C LEU A 55 2.64 -13.19 -27.71
N GLU A 56 3.02 -12.72 -28.88
CA GLU A 56 3.36 -13.55 -30.03
C GLU A 56 4.81 -13.31 -30.45
N GLY A 57 5.48 -14.37 -30.87
CA GLY A 57 6.83 -14.27 -31.38
C GLY A 57 7.21 -15.42 -32.29
N LYS A 58 8.33 -15.24 -32.98
CA LYS A 58 8.88 -16.25 -33.88
C LYS A 58 10.39 -16.26 -33.77
N GLU A 59 10.93 -17.42 -33.40
CA GLU A 59 12.35 -17.64 -33.24
C GLU A 59 12.74 -18.92 -34.00
N HIS A 60 13.63 -18.80 -34.98
CA HIS A 60 14.08 -19.91 -35.85
C HIS A 60 12.95 -20.82 -36.36
N LEU A 61 12.83 -22.03 -35.80
CA LEU A 61 11.88 -23.08 -36.17
C LEU A 61 10.58 -23.03 -35.38
N VAL A 62 10.41 -22.05 -34.48
CA VAL A 62 9.33 -21.98 -33.51
C VAL A 62 8.57 -20.66 -33.63
N LYS A 63 7.26 -20.73 -33.82
CA LYS A 63 6.33 -19.61 -33.61
C LYS A 63 5.57 -19.89 -32.32
N TYR A 64 5.51 -18.92 -31.43
CA TYR A 64 4.77 -19.04 -30.18
C TYR A 64 3.72 -17.93 -30.04
N ARG A 65 2.68 -18.24 -29.28
CA ARG A 65 1.63 -17.33 -28.86
C ARG A 65 1.24 -17.70 -27.44
N VAL A 66 1.20 -16.74 -26.53
CA VAL A 66 0.70 -16.90 -25.17
C VAL A 66 -0.34 -15.82 -24.88
N TRP A 67 -1.46 -16.20 -24.30
CA TRP A 67 -2.63 -15.32 -24.14
C TRP A 67 -3.49 -15.74 -22.96
N ASP A 68 -4.47 -14.89 -22.61
CA ASP A 68 -5.39 -15.07 -21.48
C ASP A 68 -4.68 -15.39 -20.15
N GLY A 69 -3.52 -14.77 -19.95
CA GLY A 69 -2.81 -14.92 -18.70
C GLY A 69 -3.58 -14.26 -17.56
N ARG A 70 -3.71 -14.98 -16.45
CA ARG A 70 -4.29 -14.46 -15.20
C ARG A 70 -3.62 -15.07 -13.98
N VAL A 71 -3.70 -14.35 -12.86
CA VAL A 71 -3.35 -14.90 -11.55
C VAL A 71 -4.58 -15.63 -11.00
N GLU A 72 -4.43 -16.89 -10.64
CA GLU A 72 -5.50 -17.73 -10.09
C GLU A 72 -5.50 -17.71 -8.55
N GLN A 73 -4.32 -17.59 -7.94
CA GLN A 73 -4.16 -17.56 -6.49
C GLN A 73 -2.98 -16.67 -6.10
N PHE A 74 -3.15 -15.95 -5.00
CA PHE A 74 -2.13 -15.15 -4.34
C PHE A 74 -2.37 -15.16 -2.81
N SER A 75 -1.33 -15.45 -2.04
CA SER A 75 -1.39 -15.36 -0.58
C SER A 75 -0.04 -15.04 0.02
N VAL A 76 -0.07 -14.30 1.12
CA VAL A 76 1.09 -13.99 1.95
C VAL A 76 0.71 -14.40 3.38
N PRO A 77 1.45 -15.31 4.02
CA PRO A 77 1.13 -15.71 5.38
C PRO A 77 1.47 -14.59 6.36
N ALA A 78 0.65 -14.40 7.38
CA ALA A 78 0.81 -13.29 8.34
C ALA A 78 2.15 -13.38 9.08
N ASN A 79 2.55 -14.59 9.45
CA ASN A 79 3.86 -14.87 10.07
C ASN A 79 5.05 -14.77 9.11
N GLY A 80 4.80 -14.66 7.80
CA GLY A 80 5.81 -14.45 6.78
C GLY A 80 6.26 -13.00 6.69
N VAL A 81 5.56 -12.07 7.34
CA VAL A 81 5.85 -10.63 7.28
C VAL A 81 6.41 -10.14 8.60
N SER A 82 7.51 -9.40 8.55
CA SER A 82 8.13 -8.83 9.75
C SER A 82 8.86 -7.52 9.46
N PHE A 83 8.81 -6.61 10.43
CA PHE A 83 9.71 -5.48 10.50
C PHE A 83 11.06 -5.92 11.07
N GLN A 84 12.16 -5.47 10.46
CA GLN A 84 13.52 -5.68 10.93
C GLN A 84 14.22 -4.34 11.10
N ASP A 85 14.98 -4.24 12.18
CA ASP A 85 15.72 -3.04 12.49
C ASP A 85 16.83 -2.80 11.47
N VAL A 86 16.92 -1.57 11.00
CA VAL A 86 17.97 -1.09 10.11
C VAL A 86 18.35 0.32 10.53
N ASN A 87 19.63 0.64 10.42
CA ASN A 87 20.12 1.98 10.72
C ASN A 87 19.38 3.00 9.84
N ASN A 88 18.52 3.82 10.46
CA ASN A 88 17.77 4.91 9.84
C ASN A 88 16.78 4.46 8.74
N GLY A 89 15.72 3.73 9.13
CA GLY A 89 14.63 3.37 8.21
C GLY A 89 13.77 2.22 8.69
N VAL A 90 13.16 1.51 7.73
CA VAL A 90 12.36 0.31 7.99
C VAL A 90 12.74 -0.75 6.97
N TYR A 91 13.11 -1.94 7.45
CA TYR A 91 13.24 -3.11 6.59
C TYR A 91 12.02 -4.02 6.78
N LEU A 92 11.34 -4.34 5.67
CA LEU A 92 10.22 -5.26 5.64
C LEU A 92 10.65 -6.54 4.93
N SER A 93 10.63 -7.65 5.65
CA SER A 93 10.85 -8.97 5.06
C SER A 93 9.51 -9.67 4.89
N VAL A 94 9.24 -10.12 3.67
CA VAL A 94 8.02 -10.82 3.27
C VAL A 94 8.42 -12.18 2.72
N LYS A 95 8.14 -13.24 3.46
CA LYS A 95 8.54 -14.62 3.15
C LYS A 95 7.34 -15.51 2.91
N GLY A 96 7.58 -16.58 2.15
CA GLY A 96 6.55 -17.59 1.91
C GLY A 96 5.37 -17.07 1.08
N VAL A 97 5.60 -16.09 0.20
CA VAL A 97 4.59 -15.63 -0.74
C VAL A 97 4.27 -16.79 -1.68
N GLN A 98 2.98 -17.07 -1.83
CA GLN A 98 2.47 -18.10 -2.71
C GLN A 98 1.65 -17.47 -3.81
N PHE A 99 1.92 -17.86 -5.05
CA PHE A 99 1.08 -17.45 -6.16
C PHE A 99 1.02 -18.52 -7.24
N GLN A 100 -0.11 -18.55 -7.93
CA GLN A 100 -0.33 -19.39 -9.09
C GLN A 100 -0.89 -18.53 -10.21
N ALA A 101 -0.24 -18.55 -11.37
CA ALA A 101 -0.72 -17.95 -12.59
C ALA A 101 -0.91 -19.03 -13.66
N ARG A 102 -1.92 -18.84 -14.49
CA ARG A 102 -2.21 -19.71 -15.63
C ARG A 102 -2.28 -18.87 -16.89
N ILE A 103 -1.67 -19.37 -17.95
CA ILE A 103 -1.68 -18.75 -19.27
C ILE A 103 -1.89 -19.82 -20.34
N HIS A 104 -2.65 -19.49 -21.38
CA HIS A 104 -2.81 -20.36 -22.53
C HIS A 104 -1.63 -20.20 -23.47
N GLY A 105 -1.09 -21.32 -23.93
CA GLY A 105 0.08 -21.35 -24.81
C GLY A 105 -0.19 -22.12 -26.09
N ARG A 106 0.40 -21.64 -27.18
CA ARG A 106 0.44 -22.32 -28.47
C ARG A 106 1.83 -22.21 -29.05
N VAL A 107 2.36 -23.34 -29.47
CA VAL A 107 3.66 -23.45 -30.12
C VAL A 107 3.48 -24.15 -31.46
N GLU A 108 3.97 -23.51 -32.52
CA GLU A 108 3.99 -24.05 -33.87
C GLU A 108 5.43 -24.24 -34.30
N ILE A 109 5.80 -25.49 -34.63
CA ILE A 109 7.10 -25.82 -35.18
C ILE A 109 6.98 -25.81 -36.69
N GLY A 110 7.89 -25.14 -37.38
CA GLY A 110 7.88 -25.03 -38.83
C GLY A 110 9.24 -24.63 -39.40
N LYS A 111 9.32 -24.58 -40.73
CA LYS A 111 10.50 -24.09 -41.46
C LYS A 111 10.07 -23.15 -42.57
N LYS A 112 10.95 -22.20 -42.93
CA LYS A 112 10.75 -21.41 -44.16
C LYS A 112 11.12 -22.25 -45.38
N VAL A 113 10.19 -22.37 -46.32
CA VAL A 113 10.42 -22.99 -47.63
C VAL A 113 9.93 -21.99 -48.69
N PHE A 114 10.79 -21.60 -49.62
CA PHE A 114 10.48 -20.58 -50.65
C PHE A 114 9.87 -19.29 -50.08
N GLY A 115 10.45 -18.75 -48.99
CA GLY A 115 9.98 -17.53 -48.32
C GLY A 115 8.69 -17.68 -47.50
N LYS A 116 7.92 -18.75 -47.70
CA LYS A 116 6.68 -19.04 -46.95
C LYS A 116 6.96 -19.94 -45.75
N TRP A 117 6.27 -19.69 -44.65
CA TRP A 117 6.37 -20.52 -43.45
C TRP A 117 5.53 -21.78 -43.62
N VAL A 118 6.15 -22.95 -43.52
CA VAL A 118 5.48 -24.25 -43.58
C VAL A 118 5.46 -24.84 -42.17
N ARG A 119 4.25 -24.99 -41.61
CA ARG A 119 4.01 -25.57 -40.28
C ARG A 119 4.13 -27.09 -40.33
N ILE A 120 4.99 -27.65 -39.49
CA ILE A 120 5.23 -29.10 -39.37
C ILE A 120 4.42 -29.68 -38.20
N ALA A 121 4.36 -28.97 -37.07
CA ALA A 121 3.60 -29.41 -35.90
C ALA A 121 2.98 -28.22 -35.16
N ARG A 122 1.90 -28.49 -34.44
CA ARG A 122 1.24 -27.52 -33.56
C ARG A 122 0.91 -28.17 -32.24
N MET A 123 1.22 -27.48 -31.17
CA MET A 123 0.93 -27.88 -29.80
C MET A 123 0.22 -26.71 -29.12
N SER A 124 -0.83 -27.04 -28.36
CA SER A 124 -1.55 -26.08 -27.53
C SER A 124 -1.80 -26.70 -26.16
N GLY A 125 -1.95 -25.86 -25.15
CA GLY A 125 -2.23 -26.28 -23.79
C GLY A 125 -2.08 -25.11 -22.83
N ASP A 126 -2.04 -25.43 -21.55
CA ASP A 126 -1.81 -24.46 -20.50
C ASP A 126 -0.36 -24.49 -20.04
N ILE A 127 0.07 -23.31 -19.60
CA ILE A 127 1.31 -23.11 -18.86
C ILE A 127 0.88 -22.59 -17.50
N THR A 128 1.26 -23.30 -16.45
CA THR A 128 0.98 -22.90 -15.07
C THR A 128 2.28 -22.52 -14.40
N ALA A 129 2.38 -21.30 -13.91
CA ALA A 129 3.50 -20.78 -13.14
C ALA A 129 3.09 -20.75 -11.67
N LYS A 130 3.85 -21.42 -10.79
CA LYS A 130 3.57 -21.50 -9.35
C LYS A 130 4.79 -21.13 -8.55
N SER A 131 4.60 -20.38 -7.48
CA SER A 131 5.60 -20.21 -6.42
C SER A 131 4.99 -20.62 -5.09
N GLU A 132 5.75 -21.39 -4.32
CA GLU A 132 5.40 -21.83 -2.96
C GLU A 132 6.16 -21.02 -1.89
N HIS A 133 7.33 -20.49 -2.24
CA HIS A 133 8.29 -19.87 -1.32
C HIS A 133 8.95 -18.62 -1.93
N ALA A 134 8.15 -17.74 -2.53
CA ALA A 134 8.66 -16.46 -2.99
C ALA A 134 8.99 -15.57 -1.78
N ASN A 135 10.10 -14.85 -1.88
CA ASN A 135 10.55 -13.92 -0.86
C ASN A 135 10.70 -12.53 -1.48
N LEU A 136 10.27 -11.51 -0.74
CA LEU A 136 10.36 -10.11 -1.10
C LEU A 136 10.93 -9.36 0.10
N ASP A 137 11.99 -8.61 -0.15
CA ASP A 137 12.65 -7.78 0.84
C ASP A 137 12.57 -6.32 0.39
N VAL A 138 12.17 -5.46 1.32
CA VAL A 138 11.94 -4.03 1.07
C VAL A 138 12.70 -3.24 2.13
N ASN A 139 13.81 -2.64 1.75
CA ASN A 139 14.54 -1.71 2.60
C ASN A 139 14.09 -0.27 2.28
N LEU A 140 13.53 0.41 3.27
CA LEU A 140 13.09 1.80 3.18
C LEU A 140 14.04 2.67 3.99
N ALA A 141 15.13 3.10 3.36
CA ALA A 141 16.03 4.06 3.98
C ALA A 141 15.32 5.42 4.12
N TRP A 142 15.44 6.02 5.29
CA TRP A 142 14.77 7.28 5.60
C TRP A 142 15.67 8.49 5.32
N ASP A 143 15.12 9.47 4.60
CA ASP A 143 15.76 10.76 4.34
C ASP A 143 14.70 11.86 4.35
N ASP A 144 14.57 12.58 5.47
CA ASP A 144 13.78 13.81 5.60
C ASP A 144 12.38 13.78 4.93
N PHE A 145 11.47 12.95 5.46
CA PHE A 145 10.12 12.74 4.93
C PHE A 145 10.08 12.12 3.53
N LYS A 146 11.13 11.40 3.16
CA LYS A 146 11.20 10.61 1.94
C LYS A 146 11.79 9.25 2.26
N PHE A 147 11.22 8.21 1.67
CA PHE A 147 11.85 6.91 1.62
C PHE A 147 12.67 6.76 0.34
N ILE A 148 13.85 6.18 0.47
CA ILE A 148 14.68 5.70 -0.62
C ILE A 148 14.53 4.16 -0.63
N PRO A 149 13.64 3.61 -1.46
CA PRO A 149 13.35 2.19 -1.44
C PRO A 149 14.41 1.39 -2.18
N THR A 150 14.85 0.28 -1.58
CA THR A 150 15.55 -0.80 -2.27
C THR A 150 14.71 -2.05 -2.12
N VAL A 151 14.31 -2.65 -3.24
CA VAL A 151 13.41 -3.81 -3.25
C VAL A 151 14.10 -4.95 -3.98
N THR A 152 14.11 -6.13 -3.38
CA THR A 152 14.62 -7.36 -3.98
C THR A 152 13.59 -8.47 -3.86
N MET A 153 13.50 -9.30 -4.89
CA MET A 153 12.56 -10.42 -4.92
C MET A 153 13.27 -11.69 -5.41
N ASP A 154 12.97 -12.81 -4.77
CA ASP A 154 13.25 -14.16 -5.25
C ASP A 154 11.90 -14.87 -5.42
N SER A 155 11.44 -14.98 -6.66
CA SER A 155 10.14 -15.55 -6.97
C SER A 155 10.11 -17.07 -6.97
N ASN A 156 11.25 -17.76 -7.12
CA ASN A 156 11.36 -19.23 -7.14
C ASN A 156 10.19 -19.95 -7.87
N VAL A 157 9.88 -19.52 -9.10
CA VAL A 157 8.75 -20.03 -9.87
C VAL A 157 9.06 -21.38 -10.50
N ARG A 158 8.12 -22.30 -10.35
CA ARG A 158 8.04 -23.56 -11.10
C ARG A 158 7.02 -23.43 -12.23
N VAL A 159 7.36 -23.97 -13.39
CA VAL A 159 6.47 -23.96 -14.56
C VAL A 159 6.07 -25.38 -14.93
N ASP A 160 4.77 -25.61 -15.05
CA ASP A 160 4.21 -26.87 -15.50
C ASP A 160 3.45 -26.68 -16.83
N PHE A 161 3.64 -27.63 -17.74
CA PHE A 161 2.94 -27.67 -19.02
C PHE A 161 1.86 -28.75 -19.02
N THR A 162 0.70 -28.47 -19.60
CA THR A 162 -0.41 -29.43 -19.71
C THR A 162 -0.57 -29.97 -21.14
N HIS A 163 -1.32 -31.08 -21.28
CA HIS A 163 -1.70 -31.67 -22.57
C HIS A 163 -0.53 -31.84 -23.56
N HIS A 164 -0.70 -31.35 -24.78
CA HIS A 164 0.30 -31.47 -25.85
C HIS A 164 1.53 -30.59 -25.61
N LEU A 165 1.45 -29.56 -24.76
CA LEU A 165 2.62 -28.77 -24.34
C LEU A 165 3.54 -29.55 -23.40
N ARG A 166 3.12 -30.67 -22.79
CA ARG A 166 4.02 -31.55 -22.01
C ARG A 166 5.23 -32.01 -22.82
N ARG A 167 5.12 -32.08 -24.14
CA ARG A 167 6.24 -32.40 -25.04
C ARG A 167 7.33 -31.33 -25.03
N LEU A 168 7.04 -30.14 -24.49
CA LEU A 168 7.97 -29.02 -24.32
C LEU A 168 8.58 -28.97 -22.91
N ASN A 169 8.46 -30.02 -22.10
CA ASN A 169 9.10 -30.10 -20.78
C ASN A 169 10.62 -29.87 -20.83
N PHE A 170 11.27 -30.14 -21.97
CA PHE A 170 12.69 -29.83 -22.17
C PHE A 170 13.00 -28.31 -22.15
N LEU A 171 12.01 -27.45 -22.39
CA LEU A 171 12.12 -25.98 -22.31
C LEU A 171 11.79 -25.44 -20.92
N ARG A 172 11.31 -26.27 -20.00
CA ARG A 172 10.84 -25.87 -18.67
C ARG A 172 11.84 -24.96 -17.97
N SER A 173 13.11 -25.37 -17.86
CA SER A 173 14.13 -24.58 -17.17
C SER A 173 14.41 -23.23 -17.85
N LYS A 174 14.34 -23.15 -19.19
CA LYS A 174 14.51 -21.89 -19.92
C LYS A 174 13.34 -20.94 -19.67
N VAL A 175 12.12 -21.48 -19.63
CA VAL A 175 10.91 -20.70 -19.34
C VAL A 175 10.89 -20.27 -17.88
N GLU A 176 11.20 -21.15 -16.91
CA GLU A 176 11.31 -20.82 -15.49
C GLU A 176 12.31 -19.68 -15.26
N LYS A 177 13.51 -19.75 -15.84
CA LYS A 177 14.51 -18.68 -15.75
C LYS A 177 14.00 -17.35 -16.30
N ALA A 178 13.32 -17.37 -17.45
CA ALA A 178 12.77 -16.17 -18.07
C ALA A 178 11.64 -15.56 -17.22
N VAL A 179 10.76 -16.41 -16.66
CA VAL A 179 9.68 -15.97 -15.77
C VAL A 179 10.25 -15.39 -14.48
N ASN A 180 11.16 -16.10 -13.79
CA ASN A 180 11.81 -15.60 -12.57
C ASN A 180 12.47 -14.25 -12.83
N SER A 181 13.33 -14.15 -13.85
CA SER A 181 14.02 -12.90 -14.16
C SER A 181 13.05 -11.73 -14.42
N LYS A 182 11.90 -11.98 -15.06
CA LYS A 182 10.91 -10.94 -15.33
C LYS A 182 10.12 -10.56 -14.07
N VAL A 183 9.72 -11.52 -13.25
CA VAL A 183 8.99 -11.27 -12.00
C VAL A 183 9.90 -10.56 -10.99
N ASP A 184 11.12 -11.06 -10.82
CA ASP A 184 12.14 -10.55 -9.89
C ASP A 184 12.62 -9.13 -10.25
N SER A 185 12.30 -8.63 -11.45
CA SER A 185 12.58 -7.24 -11.85
C SER A 185 11.34 -6.36 -11.87
N GLU A 186 10.23 -6.82 -12.43
CA GLU A 186 9.02 -6.00 -12.57
C GLU A 186 8.32 -5.73 -11.24
N VAL A 187 8.26 -6.71 -10.33
CA VAL A 187 7.60 -6.52 -9.04
C VAL A 187 8.36 -5.50 -8.18
N PRO A 188 9.69 -5.61 -8.00
CA PRO A 188 10.47 -4.56 -7.34
C PRO A 188 10.29 -3.17 -7.97
N ASN A 189 10.38 -3.07 -9.29
CA ASN A 189 10.23 -1.78 -9.99
C ASN A 189 8.85 -1.14 -9.74
N LYS A 190 7.77 -1.92 -9.80
CA LYS A 190 6.42 -1.41 -9.52
C LYS A 190 6.25 -0.98 -8.07
N LEU A 191 6.87 -1.68 -7.12
CA LEU A 191 6.81 -1.31 -5.71
C LEU A 191 7.59 -0.02 -5.44
N ILE A 192 8.78 0.13 -6.05
CA ILE A 192 9.57 1.37 -6.00
C ILE A 192 8.72 2.54 -6.50
N HIS A 193 8.10 2.43 -7.68
CA HIS A 193 7.20 3.47 -8.20
C HIS A 193 6.03 3.76 -7.27
N ALA A 194 5.41 2.73 -6.67
CA ALA A 194 4.32 2.96 -5.72
C ALA A 194 4.78 3.78 -4.49
N ILE A 195 5.99 3.54 -4.01
CA ILE A 195 6.56 4.29 -2.88
C ILE A 195 6.92 5.72 -3.31
N GLU A 196 7.60 5.88 -4.44
CA GLU A 196 8.06 7.18 -4.93
C GLU A 196 6.91 8.09 -5.39
N ASP A 197 5.89 7.54 -6.05
CA ASP A 197 4.82 8.31 -6.67
C ASP A 197 3.60 8.48 -5.75
N LYS A 198 3.43 7.61 -4.74
CA LYS A 198 2.26 7.67 -3.84
C LYS A 198 2.64 7.92 -2.38
N ALA A 199 3.57 7.16 -1.82
CA ALA A 199 3.92 7.27 -0.40
C ALA A 199 4.73 8.56 -0.12
N ASN A 200 5.82 8.77 -0.85
CA ASN A 200 6.71 9.92 -0.67
C ASN A 200 5.98 11.27 -0.81
N PRO A 201 5.09 11.50 -1.81
CA PRO A 201 4.38 12.76 -1.91
C PRO A 201 3.42 13.01 -0.74
N ARG A 202 2.88 11.95 -0.10
CA ARG A 202 2.07 12.08 1.13
C ARG A 202 2.93 12.47 2.33
N LEU A 203 4.13 11.89 2.44
CA LEU A 203 5.08 12.24 3.49
C LEU A 203 5.58 13.68 3.36
N GLN A 204 5.84 14.15 2.13
CA GLN A 204 6.21 15.55 1.88
C GLN A 204 5.05 16.51 2.22
N LYS A 205 3.80 16.14 1.91
CA LYS A 205 2.63 16.90 2.37
C LYS A 205 2.49 16.94 3.88
N LEU A 206 2.85 15.85 4.57
CA LEU A 206 2.88 15.81 6.04
C LEU A 206 3.95 16.77 6.58
N LYS A 207 5.16 16.73 6.02
CA LYS A 207 6.25 17.66 6.38
C LYS A 207 5.81 19.12 6.27
N GLN A 208 5.22 19.50 5.13
CA GLN A 208 4.76 20.88 4.93
C GLN A 208 3.74 21.30 5.98
N LYS A 209 2.78 20.42 6.31
CA LYS A 209 1.80 20.71 7.37
C LYS A 209 2.43 20.89 8.74
N LEU A 210 3.46 20.12 9.07
CA LEU A 210 4.19 20.27 10.33
C LEU A 210 4.89 21.65 10.37
N ILE A 211 5.51 22.05 9.26
CA ILE A 211 6.17 23.35 9.14
C ILE A 211 5.17 24.51 9.27
N ASP A 212 4.02 24.41 8.60
CA ASP A 212 2.96 25.43 8.64
C ASP A 212 2.40 25.62 10.07
N MET A 213 2.55 24.61 10.93
CA MET A 213 2.18 24.67 12.36
C MET A 213 3.31 25.16 13.27
N GLY A 214 4.49 25.47 12.74
CA GLY A 214 5.66 25.89 13.52
C GLY A 214 6.49 24.73 14.10
N ILE A 215 6.25 23.48 13.67
CA ILE A 215 6.99 22.30 14.10
C ILE A 215 8.22 22.13 13.18
N ASN A 216 9.22 23.00 13.38
CA ASN A 216 10.35 23.15 12.46
C ASN A 216 11.65 22.47 12.94
N ASN A 217 11.73 22.11 14.23
CA ASN A 217 12.94 21.57 14.85
C ASN A 217 12.74 20.13 15.35
N HIS A 218 11.99 19.33 14.60
CA HIS A 218 11.68 17.95 14.94
C HIS A 218 12.27 16.98 13.92
N GLU A 219 12.56 15.77 14.38
CA GLU A 219 13.02 14.64 13.57
C GLU A 219 12.14 13.42 13.83
N LEU A 220 12.09 12.53 12.85
CA LEU A 220 11.43 11.23 12.98
C LEU A 220 12.46 10.18 13.36
N ASP A 221 12.21 9.52 14.48
CA ASP A 221 12.97 8.39 15.00
C ASP A 221 12.20 7.09 14.75
N TRP A 222 12.90 6.06 14.28
CA TRP A 222 12.34 4.76 13.92
C TRP A 222 12.91 3.73 14.86
N ARG A 223 12.04 2.95 15.52
CA ARG A 223 12.45 1.88 16.41
C ARG A 223 11.67 0.61 16.10
N ILE A 224 12.39 -0.50 15.97
CA ILE A 224 11.80 -1.81 15.78
C ILE A 224 12.16 -2.68 16.98
N MET A 225 11.15 -3.12 17.74
CA MET A 225 11.34 -4.04 18.85
C MET A 225 10.30 -5.14 18.78
N ASN A 226 10.72 -6.41 18.87
CA ASN A 226 9.84 -7.58 18.80
C ASN A 226 8.89 -7.55 17.57
N GLY A 227 9.41 -7.12 16.42
CA GLY A 227 8.63 -6.98 15.18
C GLY A 227 7.60 -5.85 15.20
N THR A 228 7.56 -5.01 16.24
CA THR A 228 6.72 -3.82 16.34
C THR A 228 7.48 -2.60 15.85
N LEU A 229 6.89 -1.84 14.94
CA LEU A 229 7.45 -0.58 14.44
C LEU A 229 6.89 0.59 15.25
N ARG A 230 7.76 1.39 15.87
CA ARG A 230 7.41 2.66 16.50
C ARG A 230 8.09 3.81 15.79
N ILE A 231 7.29 4.80 15.40
CA ILE A 231 7.69 6.01 14.70
C ILE A 231 7.47 7.16 15.66
N THR A 232 8.51 7.89 16.02
CA THR A 232 8.45 8.97 17.02
C THR A 232 8.89 10.29 16.41
N LEU A 233 8.03 11.31 16.42
CA LEU A 233 8.38 12.68 16.10
C LEU A 233 8.85 13.37 17.38
N LYS A 234 10.14 13.70 17.47
CA LYS A 234 10.77 14.30 18.65
C LYS A 234 11.55 15.56 18.28
N PRO A 235 11.75 16.52 19.21
CA PRO A 235 12.65 17.65 18.97
C PRO A 235 14.09 17.17 18.72
N LYS A 236 14.80 17.83 17.80
CA LYS A 236 16.21 17.52 17.51
C LYS A 236 17.08 17.72 18.76
N GLY A 237 17.94 16.74 19.06
CA GLY A 237 18.85 16.78 20.21
C GLY A 237 18.26 16.27 21.52
N THR A 238 17.03 15.76 21.52
CA THR A 238 16.45 15.06 22.67
C THR A 238 17.02 13.65 22.77
N GLY A 239 17.43 13.22 23.98
CA GLY A 239 17.98 11.88 24.23
C GLY A 239 17.02 10.75 23.88
N GLU A 240 17.50 9.51 23.95
CA GLU A 240 16.70 8.33 23.61
C GLU A 240 15.42 8.21 24.45
N ILE A 241 14.30 7.98 23.77
CA ILE A 241 12.99 7.80 24.42
C ILE A 241 12.74 6.30 24.64
N THR A 242 12.14 6.00 25.78
CA THR A 242 11.98 4.69 26.42
C THR A 242 11.14 3.64 25.67
N SER A 243 11.31 2.40 26.16
CA SER A 243 10.76 1.11 25.75
C SER A 243 9.31 1.11 25.26
N ILE A 244 9.04 0.25 24.26
CA ILE A 244 7.68 -0.07 23.80
C ILE A 244 7.01 -0.99 24.83
N SER A 245 5.92 -0.54 25.45
CA SER A 245 5.06 -1.42 26.24
C SER A 245 4.35 -2.42 25.31
N PRO A 246 4.05 -3.64 25.76
CA PRO A 246 3.29 -4.59 24.95
C PRO A 246 1.92 -4.01 24.59
N ILE A 247 1.61 -4.01 23.30
CA ILE A 247 0.37 -3.47 22.74
C ILE A 247 -0.32 -4.61 21.98
N ASP A 248 -1.61 -4.84 22.28
CA ASP A 248 -2.42 -5.90 21.65
C ASP A 248 -3.28 -5.41 20.47
N LYS A 249 -3.14 -4.14 20.08
CA LYS A 249 -3.86 -3.54 18.95
C LYS A 249 -2.95 -3.34 17.74
N MET A 250 -3.51 -3.34 16.53
CA MET A 250 -2.72 -3.20 15.30
C MET A 250 -2.00 -1.85 15.23
N ILE A 251 -2.68 -0.77 15.59
CA ILE A 251 -2.14 0.59 15.54
C ILE A 251 -2.43 1.31 16.85
N CYS A 252 -1.44 2.01 17.39
CA CYS A 252 -1.60 2.91 18.53
C CYS A 252 -0.95 4.27 18.28
N ILE A 253 -1.55 5.29 18.87
CA ILE A 253 -1.16 6.69 18.76
C ILE A 253 -1.09 7.25 20.17
N ASP A 254 0.03 7.84 20.54
CA ASP A 254 0.18 8.55 21.82
C ASP A 254 -0.64 9.85 21.79
N ALA A 255 -1.44 10.11 22.82
CA ALA A 255 -2.55 11.07 22.79
C ALA A 255 -2.15 12.54 22.71
N SER A 256 -0.89 12.90 22.99
CA SER A 256 -0.37 14.23 22.67
C SER A 256 -0.53 14.55 21.16
N ILE A 257 -0.69 13.51 20.32
CA ILE A 257 -1.02 13.61 18.88
C ILE A 257 -2.48 13.97 18.64
N LEU A 258 -3.43 13.48 19.45
CA LEU A 258 -4.86 13.67 19.21
C LEU A 258 -5.27 15.14 19.33
N ASP A 259 -4.71 15.86 20.30
CA ASP A 259 -4.94 17.29 20.46
C ASP A 259 -4.35 18.09 19.29
N ALA A 260 -3.15 17.71 18.81
CA ALA A 260 -2.53 18.31 17.62
C ALA A 260 -3.34 18.05 16.33
N LEU A 261 -3.87 16.84 16.18
CA LEU A 261 -4.77 16.48 15.08
C LEU A 261 -6.12 17.20 15.17
N GLU A 262 -6.62 17.49 16.38
CA GLU A 262 -7.83 18.27 16.57
C GLU A 262 -7.64 19.74 16.14
N ILE A 263 -6.50 20.34 16.47
CA ILE A 263 -6.12 21.68 15.97
C ILE A 263 -6.02 21.68 14.44
N LEU A 264 -5.40 20.65 13.84
CA LEU A 264 -5.34 20.47 12.39
C LEU A 264 -6.74 20.48 11.74
N ASN A 265 -7.70 19.81 12.38
CA ASN A 265 -9.08 19.75 11.89
C ASN A 265 -9.87 21.05 12.13
N ARG A 266 -9.65 21.75 13.25
CA ARG A 266 -10.25 23.07 13.53
C ARG A 266 -9.73 24.14 12.54
N SER A 267 -8.43 24.14 12.26
CA SER A 267 -7.81 25.02 11.25
C SER A 267 -8.40 24.80 9.85
N LYS A 268 -8.55 23.53 9.44
CA LYS A 268 -9.15 23.16 8.14
C LYS A 268 -10.61 23.61 8.01
N ARG A 269 -11.40 23.57 9.10
CA ARG A 269 -12.78 24.10 9.14
C ARG A 269 -12.81 25.61 9.01
N GLY A 270 -11.90 26.33 9.67
CA GLY A 270 -11.78 27.79 9.57
C GLY A 270 -11.28 28.28 8.20
N LEU A 271 -10.39 27.53 7.54
CA LEU A 271 -9.91 27.86 6.20
C LEU A 271 -11.00 27.62 5.14
N ARG A 272 -11.77 26.53 5.28
CA ARG A 272 -12.92 26.26 4.41
C ARG A 272 -14.04 27.28 4.58
N SER A 273 -14.32 27.75 5.81
CA SER A 273 -15.33 28.80 6.02
C SER A 273 -14.87 30.16 5.48
N LYS A 274 -13.58 30.49 5.60
CA LYS A 274 -12.99 31.69 4.99
C LYS A 274 -13.00 31.64 3.46
N LEU A 275 -12.66 30.49 2.84
CA LEU A 275 -12.75 30.32 1.39
C LEU A 275 -14.20 30.39 0.90
N LYS A 276 -15.14 29.77 1.61
CA LYS A 276 -16.56 29.80 1.24
C LYS A 276 -17.13 31.23 1.30
N GLY A 277 -16.76 32.00 2.33
CA GLY A 277 -17.11 33.43 2.44
C GLY A 277 -16.40 34.34 1.43
N LEU A 278 -15.33 33.88 0.79
CA LEU A 278 -14.65 34.56 -0.31
C LEU A 278 -15.29 34.22 -1.66
N THR A 279 -15.64 32.95 -1.92
CA THR A 279 -16.37 32.54 -3.13
C THR A 279 -17.77 33.14 -3.20
N ASP A 280 -18.48 33.24 -2.06
CA ASP A 280 -19.83 33.85 -2.02
C ASP A 280 -19.80 35.38 -2.22
N LYS A 281 -18.64 36.03 -2.03
CA LYS A 281 -18.43 37.46 -2.32
C LYS A 281 -17.97 37.73 -3.76
N ILE A 282 -17.41 36.74 -4.45
CA ILE A 282 -16.81 36.92 -5.78
C ILE A 282 -17.72 36.40 -6.89
N LEU A 283 -18.54 35.36 -6.68
CA LEU A 283 -19.48 34.84 -7.69
C LEU A 283 -20.93 35.27 -7.44
N GLY A 284 -21.17 36.58 -7.58
CA GLY A 284 -22.50 37.09 -7.92
C GLY A 284 -22.65 37.19 -9.44
N ARG A 285 -23.52 36.33 -10.02
CA ARG A 285 -24.15 36.40 -11.36
C ARG A 285 -23.25 36.63 -12.60
N HIS A 286 -23.24 35.67 -13.51
CA HIS A 286 -23.76 35.87 -14.87
C HIS A 286 -24.05 34.54 -15.58
N HIS A 287 -25.25 34.45 -16.17
CA HIS A 287 -25.64 33.48 -17.19
C HIS A 287 -25.08 33.93 -18.54
N GLN A 288 -24.47 33.03 -19.33
CA GLN A 288 -24.72 32.90 -20.76
C GLN A 288 -24.07 31.65 -21.38
N SER A 289 -24.66 31.27 -22.50
CA SER A 289 -24.62 30.03 -23.27
C SER A 289 -23.42 29.90 -24.24
N GLU A 290 -23.00 28.65 -24.45
CA GLU A 290 -22.77 27.95 -25.73
C GLU A 290 -21.72 28.48 -26.74
N SER A 291 -20.73 27.63 -27.06
CA SER A 291 -20.30 27.39 -28.45
C SER A 291 -19.48 26.10 -28.58
N ASP A 292 -19.90 25.27 -29.53
CA ASP A 292 -19.32 24.01 -30.03
C ASP A 292 -17.82 24.04 -30.37
N SER A 293 -17.17 22.90 -30.13
CA SER A 293 -16.12 22.40 -31.03
C SER A 293 -16.08 20.86 -31.01
N ASP A 294 -16.11 20.31 -32.22
CA ASP A 294 -16.25 18.90 -32.61
C ASP A 294 -15.01 18.05 -32.20
N PRO A 295 -15.16 16.84 -31.60
CA PRO A 295 -14.02 16.00 -31.26
C PRO A 295 -13.68 15.00 -32.38
N ASN A 296 -12.39 14.87 -32.67
CA ASN A 296 -11.82 13.80 -33.48
C ASN A 296 -12.28 12.40 -32.99
N PRO A 297 -12.43 11.42 -33.90
CA PRO A 297 -12.95 10.10 -33.56
C PRO A 297 -12.07 9.36 -32.54
N PRO A 298 -12.66 8.75 -31.50
CA PRO A 298 -11.90 8.06 -30.46
C PRO A 298 -11.25 6.79 -31.01
N ALA A 299 -10.02 6.53 -30.56
CA ALA A 299 -9.37 5.24 -30.72
C ALA A 299 -10.26 4.10 -30.18
N PRO A 300 -10.20 2.89 -30.77
CA PRO A 300 -11.04 1.77 -30.34
C PRO A 300 -10.85 1.49 -28.84
N PRO A 301 -11.95 1.25 -28.10
CA PRO A 301 -11.89 1.08 -26.65
C PRO A 301 -11.02 -0.13 -26.30
N ALA A 302 -10.02 0.11 -25.45
CA ALA A 302 -9.35 -0.97 -24.76
C ALA A 302 -10.42 -1.84 -24.06
N PRO A 303 -10.27 -3.18 -24.04
CA PRO A 303 -11.20 -4.04 -23.33
C PRO A 303 -11.33 -3.55 -21.88
N PRO A 304 -12.55 -3.46 -21.31
CA PRO A 304 -12.75 -2.91 -20.00
C PRO A 304 -11.94 -3.73 -18.99
N SER A 305 -10.90 -3.12 -18.43
CA SER A 305 -10.28 -3.62 -17.22
C SER A 305 -11.38 -3.71 -16.16
N PRO A 306 -11.52 -4.84 -15.44
CA PRO A 306 -12.46 -4.93 -14.34
C PRO A 306 -12.25 -3.71 -13.42
N PRO A 307 -13.31 -3.00 -12.99
CA PRO A 307 -13.13 -1.89 -12.08
C PRO A 307 -12.48 -2.42 -10.81
N ILE A 308 -11.27 -1.92 -10.53
CA ILE A 308 -10.60 -2.12 -9.25
C ILE A 308 -11.59 -1.61 -8.21
N LYS A 309 -12.16 -2.51 -7.42
CA LYS A 309 -13.03 -2.12 -6.31
C LYS A 309 -12.15 -1.30 -5.36
N ASN A 310 -12.49 -0.02 -5.18
CA ASN A 310 -11.82 0.84 -4.21
C ASN A 310 -11.85 0.15 -2.83
N LEU A 311 -10.86 0.42 -1.97
CA LEU A 311 -10.82 -0.11 -0.61
C LEU A 311 -11.29 0.96 0.37
N ASP A 312 -11.98 0.53 1.41
CA ASP A 312 -12.37 1.34 2.56
C ASP A 312 -11.68 0.81 3.82
N PHE A 313 -11.22 1.73 4.66
CA PHE A 313 -10.46 1.43 5.87
C PHE A 313 -11.26 1.90 7.08
N THR A 314 -11.55 0.98 7.99
CA THR A 314 -12.30 1.26 9.22
C THR A 314 -11.48 0.89 10.45
N CYS A 315 -11.71 1.61 11.55
CA CYS A 315 -11.12 1.30 12.84
C CYS A 315 -12.12 0.52 13.70
N VAL A 316 -11.68 -0.63 14.20
CA VAL A 316 -12.48 -1.56 14.99
C VAL A 316 -12.17 -1.33 16.46
N GLU A 317 -13.24 -1.09 17.23
CA GLU A 317 -13.25 -1.02 18.69
C GLU A 317 -12.03 -0.28 19.27
N PRO A 318 -11.94 1.04 19.04
CA PRO A 318 -10.82 1.81 19.55
C PRO A 318 -10.84 1.85 21.08
N THR A 319 -9.69 1.63 21.68
CA THR A 319 -9.46 1.71 23.12
C THR A 319 -8.65 2.96 23.44
N PHE A 320 -9.14 3.76 24.38
CA PHE A 320 -8.45 4.92 24.89
C PHE A 320 -8.06 4.69 26.34
N THR A 321 -6.76 4.76 26.63
CA THR A 321 -6.22 4.53 27.98
C THR A 321 -5.37 5.71 28.40
N CYS A 322 -5.71 6.33 29.53
CA CYS A 322 -4.92 7.39 30.16
C CYS A 322 -4.27 6.88 31.44
N GLY A 323 -2.95 7.03 31.52
CA GLY A 323 -2.20 7.02 32.78
C GLY A 323 -2.10 8.42 33.39
N PHE A 324 -1.33 8.55 34.47
CA PHE A 324 -1.18 9.82 35.20
C PHE A 324 -0.52 10.94 34.37
N LEU A 325 0.27 10.61 33.34
CA LEU A 325 1.04 11.57 32.52
C LEU A 325 0.92 11.37 31.01
N SER A 326 0.22 10.34 30.54
CA SER A 326 0.15 10.03 29.10
C SER A 326 -1.14 9.27 28.79
N CYS A 327 -1.76 9.57 27.66
CA CYS A 327 -2.83 8.74 27.12
C CYS A 327 -2.40 8.08 25.81
N THR A 328 -3.07 6.99 25.45
CA THR A 328 -2.83 6.26 24.21
C THR A 328 -4.17 5.88 23.60
N TYR A 329 -4.30 6.06 22.29
CA TYR A 329 -5.42 5.62 21.48
C TYR A 329 -4.99 4.45 20.61
N CYS A 330 -5.65 3.32 20.73
CA CYS A 330 -5.29 2.07 20.09
C CYS A 330 -6.47 1.46 19.35
N THR A 331 -6.27 0.88 18.17
CA THR A 331 -7.34 0.29 17.38
C THR A 331 -6.82 -0.80 16.45
N ASP A 332 -7.70 -1.76 16.14
CA ASP A 332 -7.48 -2.71 15.06
C ASP A 332 -8.03 -2.10 13.76
N VAL A 333 -7.34 -2.32 12.64
CA VAL A 333 -7.80 -1.82 11.33
C VAL A 333 -8.53 -2.93 10.62
N ASP A 334 -9.63 -2.58 9.95
CA ASP A 334 -10.33 -3.46 9.04
C ASP A 334 -10.36 -2.87 7.63
N VAL A 335 -10.33 -3.75 6.63
CA VAL A 335 -10.28 -3.40 5.21
C VAL A 335 -11.43 -4.07 4.49
N ASN A 336 -12.25 -3.27 3.82
CA ASN A 336 -13.43 -3.74 3.11
C ASN A 336 -13.50 -3.14 1.70
N PRO A 337 -14.20 -3.80 0.75
CA PRO A 337 -14.45 -3.18 -0.55
C PRO A 337 -15.34 -1.94 -0.37
N SER A 338 -14.91 -0.81 -0.91
CA SER A 338 -15.69 0.43 -0.92
C SER A 338 -16.87 0.30 -1.87
N SER A 339 -18.02 0.80 -1.44
CA SER A 339 -19.22 0.96 -2.25
C SER A 339 -19.17 2.22 -3.14
N SER A 340 -18.15 3.08 -2.99
CA SER A 340 -18.04 4.35 -3.69
C SER A 340 -17.00 4.34 -4.82
N THR A 341 -17.32 5.00 -5.93
CA THR A 341 -16.39 5.25 -7.06
C THR A 341 -15.36 6.33 -6.76
N SER A 342 -15.38 6.97 -5.58
CA SER A 342 -14.44 8.03 -5.22
C SER A 342 -13.19 7.46 -4.55
N THR A 343 -12.01 7.91 -5.02
CA THR A 343 -10.67 7.49 -4.57
C THR A 343 -10.25 8.09 -3.23
N ASN A 344 -11.20 8.43 -2.36
CA ASN A 344 -10.86 9.00 -1.07
C ASN A 344 -10.49 7.84 -0.13
N ASP A 345 -9.20 7.58 0.01
CA ASP A 345 -8.60 6.79 1.09
C ASP A 345 -8.99 7.44 2.43
N THR A 346 -10.20 7.18 2.88
CA THR A 346 -10.76 7.82 4.06
C THR A 346 -10.71 6.77 5.14
N PHE A 347 -9.84 6.95 6.14
CA PHE A 347 -9.97 6.24 7.41
C PHE A 347 -11.24 6.74 8.09
N GLN A 348 -12.39 6.26 7.63
CA GLN A 348 -13.68 6.64 8.19
C GLN A 348 -13.73 6.07 9.60
N ASN A 349 -13.93 6.94 10.59
CA ASN A 349 -14.11 6.59 12.01
C ASN A 349 -12.86 6.21 12.82
N CYS A 350 -11.65 6.38 12.27
CA CYS A 350 -10.40 6.21 13.04
C CYS A 350 -10.00 7.42 13.88
N TYR A 351 -10.76 8.52 13.75
CA TYR A 351 -10.58 9.68 14.60
C TYR A 351 -11.48 9.54 15.83
N PRO A 352 -10.95 9.77 17.05
CA PRO A 352 -11.81 9.93 18.21
C PRO A 352 -12.77 11.10 17.94
N GLN A 353 -14.07 10.80 18.05
CA GLN A 353 -15.14 11.79 18.00
C GLN A 353 -15.22 12.37 19.41
N PHE A 354 -14.60 13.54 19.62
CA PHE A 354 -14.75 14.30 20.86
C PHE A 354 -15.89 15.31 20.74
#